data_AF-A0AAV4BTZ3-F1
#
_entry.id   AF-A0AAV4BTZ3-F1
#
_cell.length_a   1.000
_cell.length_b   1.000
_cell.length_c   1.000
_cell.angle_alpha   90.00
_cell.angle_beta   90.00
_cell.angle_gamma   90.00
#
_symmetry.space_group_name_H-M   'P 1'
#
loop_
_entity.id
_entity.type
_entity.pdbx_description
1 polymer ?
#
loop_
_entity_poly.entity_id
_entity_poly.type
_entity_poly.pdbx_seq_one_letter_code
_entity_poly.pdbx_strand_id
1 'polypeptide(L)'
;MSNLLQRRWSVGQWSGCSKTCGTGGLRTRRVVCLQHVSERDPRDSDARLLLDDAECQGQRPATERECRLKDCPAEWHTFEWTKSMNLLHQCVPSCGPGERRRRVFCMTSDARHYLEERRCRTQDKPVTRQACRNRDCPPPKWRHGEWSQVQPLYLTPCLRSTGLDLTSV
;
A
#
# COMPACT_ATOMS: atom_id res chain seq x y z
N MET A 1 48.17 -1.12 46.24
CA MET A 1 47.60 -0.26 45.18
C MET A 1 46.84 -1.18 44.24
N SER A 2 45.55 -1.36 44.47
CA SER A 2 44.71 -2.29 43.70
C SER A 2 44.53 -1.73 42.29
N ASN A 3 45.26 -2.30 41.34
CA ASN A 3 45.08 -2.00 39.94
C ASN A 3 43.73 -2.59 39.51
N LEU A 4 42.68 -1.76 39.56
CA LEU A 4 41.33 -2.20 39.24
C LEU A 4 41.25 -2.36 37.72
N LEU A 5 41.34 -3.61 37.28
CA LEU A 5 40.94 -4.06 35.95
C LEU A 5 39.47 -3.71 35.72
N GLN A 6 39.21 -2.47 35.30
CA GLN A 6 37.86 -1.93 35.21
C GLN A 6 37.12 -2.55 34.03
N ARG A 7 36.10 -3.36 34.35
CA ARG A 7 35.14 -3.91 33.40
C ARG A 7 34.03 -2.90 33.18
N ARG A 8 33.81 -2.50 31.93
CA ARG A 8 32.78 -1.51 31.61
C ARG A 8 32.14 -1.77 30.25
N TRP A 9 30.88 -1.37 30.14
CA TRP A 9 30.18 -1.31 28.87
C TRP A 9 30.86 -0.31 27.94
N SER A 10 31.30 -0.81 26.78
CA SER A 10 31.74 0.00 25.66
C SER A 10 30.58 0.16 24.69
N VAL A 11 30.20 1.40 24.44
CA VAL A 11 29.03 1.78 23.65
C VAL A 11 29.50 2.44 22.36
N GLY A 12 29.24 1.78 21.24
CA GLY A 12 29.52 2.31 19.91
C GLY A 12 28.56 3.42 19.49
N GLN A 13 28.88 4.05 18.37
CA GLN A 13 28.00 5.03 17.74
C GLN A 13 26.73 4.37 17.21
N TRP A 14 25.65 5.14 17.13
CA TRP A 14 24.43 4.72 16.46
C TRP A 14 24.66 4.64 14.95
N SER A 15 24.14 3.58 14.33
CA SER A 15 24.05 3.45 12.89
C SER A 15 23.04 4.46 12.31
N GLY A 16 22.99 4.51 10.98
CA GLY A 16 21.93 5.20 10.27
C GLY A 16 20.55 4.62 10.61
N CYS A 17 19.50 5.38 10.32
CA CYS A 17 18.13 4.89 10.47
C CYS A 17 17.87 3.77 9.44
N SER A 18 17.23 2.68 9.87
CA SER A 18 16.88 1.55 8.99
C SER A 18 15.86 1.94 7.90
N LYS A 19 15.14 3.04 8.10
CA LYS A 19 14.29 3.68 7.10
C LYS A 19 14.93 4.97 6.60
N THR A 20 14.57 5.38 5.40
CA THR A 20 14.97 6.67 4.80
C THR A 20 13.93 7.78 4.98
N CYS A 21 12.69 7.42 5.36
CA CYS A 21 11.59 8.33 5.66
C CYS A 21 10.61 7.71 6.67
N GLY A 22 9.68 8.51 7.15
CA GLY A 22 8.58 8.11 8.02
C GLY A 22 8.99 7.75 9.45
N THR A 23 8.09 7.04 10.11
CA THR A 23 8.22 6.60 11.51
C THR A 23 8.44 5.10 11.61
N GLY A 24 8.87 4.61 12.78
CA GLY A 24 9.14 3.19 13.02
C GLY A 24 10.41 2.68 12.31
N GLY A 25 11.37 3.57 12.03
CA GLY A 25 12.73 3.16 11.73
C GLY A 25 13.50 2.88 13.02
N LEU A 26 14.56 2.08 12.93
CA LEU A 26 15.44 1.73 14.04
C LEU A 26 16.87 2.17 13.73
N ARG A 27 17.59 2.65 14.74
CA ARG A 27 19.04 2.78 14.73
C ARG A 27 19.61 1.75 15.70
N THR A 28 20.68 1.11 15.29
CA THR A 28 21.36 0.07 16.06
C THR A 28 22.74 0.57 16.50
N ARG A 29 23.27 0.08 17.61
CA ARG A 29 24.65 0.35 18.01
C ARG A 29 25.27 -0.89 18.63
N ARG A 30 26.60 -0.98 18.55
CA ARG A 30 27.34 -2.05 19.22
C ARG A 30 27.46 -1.74 20.73
N VAL A 31 27.14 -2.71 21.58
CA VAL A 31 27.33 -2.63 23.03
C VAL A 31 28.02 -3.91 23.48
N VAL A 32 29.23 -3.78 24.00
CA VAL A 32 30.08 -4.91 24.40
C VAL A 32 30.72 -4.66 25.77
N CYS A 33 30.94 -5.71 26.54
CA CYS A 33 31.69 -5.63 27.79
C CYS A 33 33.20 -5.69 27.51
N LEU A 34 33.96 -4.67 27.94
CA LEU A 34 35.42 -4.64 27.77
C LEU A 34 36.14 -4.46 29.11
N GLN A 35 37.31 -5.09 29.23
CA GLN A 35 38.27 -4.89 30.31
C GLN A 35 39.56 -4.32 29.74
N HIS A 36 40.08 -3.26 30.37
CA HIS A 36 41.41 -2.73 30.05
C HIS A 36 42.47 -3.66 30.62
N VAL A 37 43.41 -4.09 29.78
CA VAL A 37 44.50 -4.99 30.18
C VAL A 37 45.79 -4.19 30.22
N SER A 38 45.90 -3.23 31.15
CA SER A 38 47.19 -2.57 31.37
C SER A 38 48.07 -3.45 32.24
N GLU A 39 49.16 -3.95 31.66
CA GLU A 39 50.47 -4.20 32.29
C GLU A 39 51.23 -5.27 31.49
N ARG A 40 51.92 -4.87 30.40
CA ARG A 40 53.16 -5.53 29.92
C ARG A 40 53.88 -4.78 28.80
N ASP A 41 53.21 -3.91 28.03
CA ASP A 41 53.87 -3.07 27.02
C ASP A 41 53.30 -1.63 27.00
N PRO A 42 54.08 -0.59 27.37
CA PRO A 42 53.68 0.81 27.24
C PRO A 42 53.47 1.29 25.80
N ARG A 43 53.75 0.46 24.78
CA ARG A 43 53.41 0.73 23.37
C ARG A 43 51.98 0.31 22.98
N ASP A 44 51.30 -0.48 23.80
CA ASP A 44 49.96 -1.01 23.53
C ASP A 44 48.97 -0.62 24.64
N SER A 45 48.75 0.68 24.79
CA SER A 45 47.81 1.25 25.76
C SER A 45 46.33 1.02 25.40
N ASP A 46 46.03 0.30 24.31
CA ASP A 46 44.66 0.05 23.85
C ASP A 46 44.28 -1.44 23.85
N ALA A 47 45.11 -2.31 24.45
CA ALA A 47 44.79 -3.71 24.67
C ALA A 47 43.52 -3.86 25.54
N ARG A 48 42.42 -4.23 24.87
CA ARG A 48 41.10 -4.46 25.49
C ARG A 48 40.67 -5.90 25.27
N LEU A 49 40.28 -6.55 26.36
CA LEU A 49 39.69 -7.88 26.32
C LEU A 49 38.17 -7.77 26.17
N LEU A 50 37.61 -8.47 25.19
CA LEU A 50 36.16 -8.67 25.05
C LEU A 50 35.71 -9.74 26.05
N LEU A 51 34.73 -9.38 26.87
CA LEU A 51 34.16 -10.25 27.89
C LEU A 51 32.70 -10.60 27.56
N ASP A 52 32.18 -11.61 28.24
CA ASP A 52 30.75 -11.88 28.27
C ASP A 52 30.00 -10.72 28.96
N ASP A 53 28.74 -10.53 28.56
CA ASP A 53 27.86 -9.49 29.10
C ASP A 53 27.68 -9.61 30.63
N ALA A 54 27.73 -10.84 31.17
CA ALA A 54 27.61 -11.10 32.61
C ALA A 54 28.77 -10.52 33.45
N GLU A 55 29.92 -10.24 32.84
CA GLU A 55 31.11 -9.73 33.53
C GLU A 55 31.05 -8.23 33.80
N CYS A 56 30.18 -7.50 33.09
CA CYS A 56 29.97 -6.07 33.28
C CYS A 56 28.85 -5.80 34.29
N GLN A 57 29.13 -4.95 35.26
CA GLN A 57 28.13 -4.52 36.23
C GLN A 57 27.19 -3.44 35.63
N GLY A 58 25.96 -3.41 36.14
CA GLY A 58 24.93 -2.46 35.70
C GLY A 58 24.15 -2.91 34.47
N GLN A 59 23.06 -2.19 34.17
CA GLN A 59 22.18 -2.53 33.06
C GLN A 59 22.91 -2.39 31.72
N ARG A 60 22.83 -3.43 30.88
CA ARG A 60 23.33 -3.37 29.50
C ARG A 60 22.65 -2.21 28.76
N PRO A 61 23.42 -1.25 28.20
CA PRO A 61 22.84 -0.17 27.42
C PRO A 61 22.03 -0.69 26.23
N ALA A 62 20.94 0.01 25.89
CA ALA A 62 20.10 -0.36 24.76
C ALA A 62 20.91 -0.46 23.45
N THR A 63 20.69 -1.53 22.68
CA THR A 63 21.32 -1.75 21.37
C THR A 63 20.50 -1.16 20.22
N GLU A 64 19.23 -0.83 20.47
CA GLU A 64 18.30 -0.29 19.49
C GLU A 64 17.59 0.95 20.02
N ARG A 65 17.23 1.85 19.10
CA ARG A 65 16.41 3.02 19.39
C ARG A 65 15.61 3.41 18.16
N GLU A 66 14.37 3.82 18.36
CA GLU A 66 13.54 4.37 17.28
C GLU A 66 14.13 5.66 16.71
N CYS A 67 14.00 5.80 15.39
CA CYS A 67 14.22 7.05 14.68
C CYS A 67 12.95 7.50 13.97
N ARG A 68 12.70 8.81 14.01
CA ARG A 68 11.64 9.49 13.27
C ARG A 68 12.30 10.36 12.22
N LEU A 69 11.88 10.19 10.97
CA LEU A 69 12.35 10.97 9.83
C LEU A 69 11.18 11.77 9.27
N LYS A 70 11.46 12.59 8.25
CA LYS A 70 10.41 13.29 7.50
C LYS A 70 9.47 12.28 6.88
N ASP A 71 8.20 12.66 6.73
CA ASP A 71 7.19 11.82 6.10
C ASP A 71 7.65 11.31 4.73
N CYS A 72 7.26 10.08 4.42
CA CYS A 72 7.59 9.49 3.13
C CYS A 72 6.92 10.28 1.99
N PRO A 73 7.66 10.52 0.89
CA PRO A 73 7.10 11.21 -0.27
C PRO A 73 5.90 10.43 -0.82
N ALA A 74 5.03 11.16 -1.50
CA ALA A 74 3.86 10.60 -2.16
C ALA A 74 4.24 10.07 -3.55
N GLU A 75 3.90 8.82 -3.83
CA GLU A 75 4.21 8.16 -5.09
C GLU A 75 2.97 7.43 -5.65
N TRP A 76 2.93 7.28 -6.97
CA TRP A 76 1.89 6.50 -7.62
C TRP A 76 2.24 5.01 -7.52
N HIS A 77 1.39 4.27 -6.83
CA HIS A 77 1.49 2.81 -6.77
C HIS A 77 0.48 2.17 -7.70
N THR A 78 0.97 1.23 -8.50
CA THR A 78 0.15 0.28 -9.24
C THR A 78 0.24 -1.04 -8.50
N PHE A 79 -0.89 -1.58 -8.03
CA PHE A 79 -0.87 -2.91 -7.45
C PHE A 79 -0.61 -3.96 -8.53
N GLU A 80 0.22 -4.95 -8.20
CA GLU A 80 0.50 -6.10 -9.04
C GLU A 80 -0.76 -6.90 -9.37
N TRP A 81 -0.74 -7.51 -10.55
CA TRP A 81 -1.81 -8.32 -11.13
C TRP A 81 -1.99 -9.64 -10.36
N THR A 82 -2.48 -9.61 -9.13
CA THR A 82 -2.74 -10.85 -8.39
C THR A 82 -3.86 -11.66 -9.07
N LYS A 83 -3.63 -12.97 -9.19
CA LYS A 83 -4.54 -13.99 -9.75
C LYS A 83 -5.93 -14.06 -9.09
N SER A 84 -6.22 -13.24 -8.09
CA SER A 84 -7.47 -13.20 -7.33
C SER A 84 -8.40 -12.06 -7.75
N MET A 85 -7.91 -11.04 -8.48
CA MET A 85 -8.75 -9.99 -9.08
C MET A 85 -9.00 -10.24 -10.58
N ASN A 86 -9.60 -11.39 -10.91
CA ASN A 86 -9.69 -11.89 -12.28
C ASN A 86 -10.53 -11.05 -13.27
N LEU A 87 -11.30 -10.05 -12.81
CA LEU A 87 -12.16 -9.23 -13.70
C LEU A 87 -11.59 -7.88 -14.13
N LEU A 88 -10.61 -7.29 -13.43
CA LEU A 88 -10.08 -5.97 -13.83
C LEU A 88 -9.02 -6.08 -14.95
N HIS A 89 -8.27 -7.18 -14.97
CA HIS A 89 -7.17 -7.37 -15.92
C HIS A 89 -7.61 -8.01 -17.25
N GLN A 90 -8.70 -8.76 -17.25
CA GLN A 90 -9.18 -9.37 -18.48
C GLN A 90 -9.64 -8.28 -19.44
N CYS A 91 -9.27 -8.46 -20.70
CA CYS A 91 -9.78 -7.62 -21.77
C CYS A 91 -11.29 -7.86 -21.87
N VAL A 92 -12.10 -6.81 -21.69
CA VAL A 92 -13.57 -6.89 -21.76
C VAL A 92 -14.05 -6.13 -22.99
N PRO A 93 -14.98 -6.71 -23.80
CA PRO A 93 -15.57 -8.05 -23.70
C PRO A 93 -14.54 -9.17 -23.97
N SER A 94 -14.82 -10.40 -23.54
CA SER A 94 -13.88 -11.55 -23.64
C SER A 94 -13.60 -12.03 -25.08
N CYS A 95 -14.21 -11.42 -26.08
CA CYS A 95 -13.97 -11.62 -27.51
C CYS A 95 -13.97 -10.27 -28.24
N GLY A 96 -13.29 -10.18 -29.38
CA GLY A 96 -13.18 -8.95 -30.16
C GLY A 96 -12.31 -7.86 -29.51
N PRO A 97 -12.39 -6.62 -30.00
CA PRO A 97 -11.73 -5.47 -29.40
C PRO A 97 -12.30 -5.16 -28.01
N GLY A 98 -11.44 -4.81 -27.06
CA GLY A 98 -11.85 -4.50 -25.70
C GLY A 98 -10.90 -3.56 -24.97
N GLU A 99 -11.15 -3.39 -23.68
CA GLU A 99 -10.33 -2.57 -22.79
C GLU A 99 -10.04 -3.33 -21.49
N ARG A 100 -8.82 -3.19 -20.97
CA ARG A 100 -8.43 -3.62 -19.62
C ARG A 100 -8.14 -2.41 -18.74
N ARG A 101 -8.41 -2.54 -17.44
CA ARG A 101 -8.27 -1.44 -16.47
C ARG A 101 -7.38 -1.86 -15.30
N ARG A 102 -6.51 -0.96 -14.84
CA ARG A 102 -5.74 -1.15 -13.59
C ARG A 102 -6.13 -0.12 -12.56
N ARG A 103 -5.94 -0.45 -11.28
CA ARG A 103 -6.09 0.53 -10.21
C ARG A 103 -4.76 1.22 -9.97
N VAL A 104 -4.84 2.52 -9.73
CA VAL A 104 -3.71 3.41 -9.51
C VAL A 104 -4.07 4.24 -8.29
N PHE A 105 -3.23 4.23 -7.27
CA PHE A 105 -3.46 4.97 -6.05
C PHE A 105 -2.24 5.82 -5.71
N CYS A 106 -2.50 7.00 -5.17
CA CYS A 106 -1.45 7.80 -4.55
C CYS A 106 -1.22 7.25 -3.14
N MET A 107 0.01 6.88 -2.81
CA MET A 107 0.37 6.33 -1.50
C MET A 107 1.70 6.92 -1.02
N THR A 108 2.03 6.72 0.24
CA THR A 108 3.40 6.94 0.73
C THR A 108 4.36 6.00 0.00
N SER A 109 5.61 6.41 -0.24
CA SER A 109 6.61 5.61 -0.99
C SER A 109 6.93 4.26 -0.35
N ASP A 110 6.65 4.07 0.95
CA ASP A 110 6.73 2.78 1.64
C ASP A 110 5.48 1.89 1.44
N ALA A 111 4.55 2.33 0.60
CA ALA A 111 3.27 1.69 0.24
C ALA A 111 2.35 1.37 1.43
N ARG A 112 2.48 2.07 2.57
CA ARG A 112 1.70 1.79 3.78
C ARG A 112 0.40 2.58 3.89
N HIS A 113 0.35 3.79 3.35
CA HIS A 113 -0.78 4.69 3.55
C HIS A 113 -1.30 5.24 2.22
N TYR A 114 -2.62 5.13 2.01
CA TYR A 114 -3.30 5.81 0.91
C TYR A 114 -3.34 7.32 1.17
N LEU A 115 -3.07 8.09 0.13
CA LEU A 115 -3.07 9.54 0.13
C LEU A 115 -4.08 10.06 -0.89
N GLU A 116 -4.43 11.33 -0.77
CA GLU A 116 -5.24 12.00 -1.78
C GLU A 116 -4.46 12.11 -3.10
N GLU A 117 -5.14 11.92 -4.25
CA GLU A 117 -4.49 11.92 -5.57
C GLU A 117 -3.63 13.16 -5.84
N ARG A 118 -4.06 14.33 -5.36
CA ARG A 118 -3.36 15.61 -5.51
C ARG A 118 -1.99 15.67 -4.84
N ARG A 119 -1.69 14.74 -3.93
CA ARG A 119 -0.38 14.65 -3.25
C ARG A 119 0.68 14.05 -4.18
N CYS A 120 0.26 13.25 -5.15
CA CYS A 120 1.15 12.69 -6.15
C CYS A 120 1.20 13.60 -7.38
N ARG A 121 2.36 13.63 -8.04
CA ARG A 121 2.57 14.45 -9.24
C ARG A 121 1.72 13.92 -10.40
N THR A 122 0.86 14.75 -10.97
CA THR A 122 -0.07 14.31 -12.02
C THR A 122 0.64 13.83 -13.29
N GLN A 123 1.81 14.39 -13.63
CA GLN A 123 2.58 13.96 -14.80
C GLN A 123 3.09 12.52 -14.68
N ASP A 124 3.28 12.02 -13.46
CA ASP A 124 3.79 10.68 -13.22
C ASP A 124 2.66 9.65 -13.09
N LYS A 125 1.39 10.06 -13.21
CA LYS A 125 0.22 9.19 -13.00
C LYS A 125 0.19 8.08 -14.07
N PRO A 126 0.30 6.80 -13.67
CA PRO A 126 0.24 5.70 -14.61
C PRO A 126 -1.11 5.61 -15.32
N VAL A 127 -1.10 5.27 -16.63
CA VAL A 127 -2.33 5.08 -17.42
C VAL A 127 -3.26 4.05 -16.79
N THR A 128 -4.54 4.37 -16.60
CA THR A 128 -5.50 3.49 -15.89
C THR A 128 -6.20 2.51 -16.82
N ARG A 129 -6.24 2.82 -18.12
CA ARG A 129 -6.95 2.05 -19.16
C ARG A 129 -6.02 1.72 -20.30
N GLN A 130 -6.18 0.54 -20.88
CA GLN A 130 -5.42 0.11 -22.04
C GLN A 130 -6.29 -0.70 -22.99
N ALA A 131 -6.25 -0.36 -24.27
CA ALA A 131 -6.89 -1.13 -25.32
C ALA A 131 -6.26 -2.52 -25.45
N CYS A 132 -7.06 -3.51 -25.81
CA CYS A 132 -6.66 -4.89 -25.97
C CYS A 132 -7.55 -5.58 -27.01
N ARG A 133 -7.12 -6.73 -27.52
CA ARG A 133 -7.87 -7.51 -28.50
C ARG A 133 -7.88 -8.97 -28.09
N ASN A 134 -9.08 -9.52 -27.98
CA ASN A 134 -9.33 -10.94 -27.74
C ASN A 134 -9.57 -11.68 -29.06
N ARG A 135 -9.80 -12.98 -28.97
CA ARG A 135 -10.24 -13.83 -30.09
C ARG A 135 -11.53 -13.30 -30.68
N ASP A 136 -11.76 -13.55 -31.97
CA ASP A 136 -12.98 -13.10 -32.63
C ASP A 136 -14.23 -13.66 -31.94
N CYS A 137 -15.28 -12.85 -31.90
CA CYS A 137 -16.52 -13.25 -31.28
C CYS A 137 -17.18 -14.36 -32.10
N PRO A 138 -17.82 -15.34 -31.44
CA PRO A 138 -18.65 -16.31 -32.13
C PRO A 138 -19.76 -15.58 -32.91
N PRO A 139 -20.24 -16.15 -34.03
CA PRO A 139 -21.32 -15.55 -34.80
C PRO A 139 -22.58 -15.39 -33.93
N PRO A 140 -23.38 -14.34 -34.15
CA PRO A 140 -24.59 -14.10 -33.39
C PRO A 140 -25.58 -15.27 -33.55
N LYS A 141 -26.24 -15.66 -32.46
CA LYS A 141 -27.29 -16.68 -32.47
C LYS A 141 -28.62 -16.06 -32.09
N TRP A 142 -29.64 -16.32 -32.89
CA TRP A 142 -31.02 -15.98 -32.56
C TRP A 142 -31.45 -16.70 -31.29
N ARG A 143 -32.13 -15.99 -30.39
CA ARG A 143 -32.82 -16.57 -29.23
C ARG A 143 -34.26 -16.11 -29.27
N HIS A 144 -35.17 -17.06 -29.09
CA HIS A 144 -36.59 -16.78 -28.88
C HIS A 144 -36.83 -16.53 -27.39
N GLY A 145 -37.84 -15.71 -27.09
CA GLY A 145 -38.33 -15.49 -25.73
C GLY A 145 -39.79 -15.94 -25.62
N GLU A 146 -40.32 -15.97 -24.40
CA GLU A 146 -41.74 -16.21 -24.20
C GLU A 146 -42.57 -15.06 -24.78
N TRP A 147 -43.73 -15.41 -25.35
CA TRP A 147 -44.69 -14.44 -25.84
C TRP A 147 -45.25 -13.65 -24.66
N SER A 148 -45.22 -12.32 -24.75
CA SER A 148 -45.93 -11.49 -23.78
C SER A 148 -47.43 -11.69 -23.92
N GLN A 149 -48.14 -11.82 -22.80
CA GLN A 149 -49.59 -11.88 -22.80
C GLN A 149 -50.15 -10.57 -23.37
N VAL A 150 -51.06 -10.70 -24.35
CA VAL A 150 -51.79 -9.56 -24.90
C VAL A 150 -52.61 -8.97 -23.77
N GLN A 151 -52.31 -7.74 -23.36
CA GLN A 151 -53.22 -6.96 -22.51
C GLN A 151 -54.34 -6.45 -23.41
N PRO A 152 -55.59 -6.91 -23.26
CA PRO A 152 -56.71 -6.31 -23.94
C PRO A 152 -56.84 -4.90 -23.35
N LEU A 153 -56.51 -3.88 -24.14
CA LEU A 153 -57.01 -2.54 -23.84
C LEU A 153 -58.53 -2.66 -23.87
N TYR A 154 -59.11 -2.58 -22.67
CA TYR A 154 -60.54 -2.55 -22.43
C TYR A 154 -61.14 -1.61 -23.48
N LEU A 155 -61.98 -2.17 -24.37
CA LEU A 155 -62.80 -1.38 -25.28
C LEU A 155 -63.65 -0.47 -24.39
N THR A 156 -63.20 0.76 -24.17
CA THR A 156 -64.03 1.78 -23.57
C THR A 156 -65.01 2.16 -24.68
N PRO A 157 -66.31 1.85 -24.55
CA PRO A 157 -67.25 2.31 -25.55
C PRO A 157 -67.21 3.84 -25.52
N CYS A 158 -67.12 4.46 -26.69
CA CYS A 158 -67.23 5.91 -26.81
C CYS A 158 -68.55 6.34 -26.16
N LEU A 159 -68.49 7.03 -25.00
CA LEU A 159 -69.66 7.70 -24.47
C LEU A 159 -70.11 8.73 -25.50
N ARG A 160 -71.31 8.55 -26.05
CA ARG A 160 -72.01 9.62 -26.78
C ARG A 160 -72.09 10.82 -25.86
N SER A 161 -71.53 11.96 -26.28
CA SER A 161 -71.79 13.23 -25.58
C SER A 161 -73.26 13.56 -25.76
N THR A 162 -74.07 13.32 -24.73
CA THR A 162 -75.34 14.04 -24.61
C THR A 162 -74.98 15.49 -24.39
N GLY A 163 -75.33 16.33 -25.37
CA GLY A 163 -75.18 17.78 -25.28
C GLY A 163 -75.89 18.30 -24.04
N LEU A 164 -75.12 19.03 -23.24
CA LEU A 164 -75.55 19.99 -22.23
C LEU A 164 -75.04 21.33 -22.77
N ASP A 165 -75.78 22.44 -22.81
CA ASP A 165 -77.13 22.73 -22.33
C ASP A 165 -77.45 24.17 -22.77
N LEU A 166 -78.64 24.67 -22.36
CA LEU A 166 -78.97 26.07 -22.05
C LEU A 166 -79.91 26.86 -22.99
N THR A 167 -81.15 26.94 -22.49
CA THR A 167 -81.86 28.15 -22.02
C THR A 167 -83.04 28.68 -22.81
N SER A 168 -84.18 28.65 -22.10
CA SER A 168 -85.31 29.57 -22.17
C SER A 168 -84.89 31.04 -22.19
N VAL A 169 -85.41 31.82 -23.16
CA VAL A 169 -86.33 32.96 -23.01
C VAL A 169 -87.09 33.09 -24.33
#